data_AF-A0A1Y3TY22-F1
#
_entry.id   AF-A0A1Y3TY22-F1
#
_cell.length_a   1.000
_cell.length_b   1.000
_cell.length_c   1.000
_cell.angle_alpha   90.00
_cell.angle_beta   90.00
_cell.angle_gamma   90.00
#
_symmetry.space_group_name_H-M   'P 1'
#
loop_
_entity.id
_entity.type
_entity.pdbx_description
1 polymer ?
#
loop_
_entity_poly.entity_id
_entity_poly.type
_entity_poly.pdbx_seq_one_letter_code
_entity_poly.pdbx_strand_id
1 'polypeptide(L)' 'MNSLAHTSWECKYHIVFAPKYRRQVIYGKMKAEIGKIL' A
#
# COMPACT_ATOMS: atom_id res chain seq x y z
N MET A 1 -13.35 -2.70 -10.86
CA MET A 1 -13.24 -1.95 -12.12
C MET A 1 -13.92 -0.63 -11.86
N ASN A 2 -13.15 0.46 -11.81
CA ASN A 2 -13.67 1.78 -11.45
C ASN A 2 -14.01 2.53 -12.74
N SER A 3 -15.17 3.16 -12.81
CA SER A 3 -15.62 3.88 -14.00
C SER A 3 -16.30 5.19 -13.65
N LEU A 4 -15.90 6.26 -14.33
CA LEU A 4 -16.66 7.51 -14.48
C LEU A 4 -17.36 7.53 -15.84
N ALA A 5 -18.26 8.50 -16.05
CA ALA A 5 -19.11 8.61 -17.24
C ALA A 5 -18.36 8.52 -18.59
N HIS A 6 -17.07 8.87 -18.64
CA HIS A 6 -16.26 8.81 -19.87
C HIS A 6 -14.92 8.10 -19.70
N THR A 7 -14.71 7.39 -18.59
CA THR A 7 -13.41 6.76 -18.37
C THR A 7 -13.53 5.56 -17.44
N SER A 8 -12.94 4.44 -17.85
CA SER A 8 -12.81 3.25 -17.04
C SER A 8 -11.33 2.98 -16.77
N TRP A 9 -10.98 2.64 -15.53
CA TRP A 9 -9.62 2.28 -15.15
C TRP A 9 -9.56 1.06 -14.24
N GLU A 10 -8.46 0.32 -14.38
CA GLU A 10 -8.09 -0.79 -13.51
C GLU A 10 -6.76 -0.47 -12.83
N CYS A 11 -6.84 0.05 -11.62
CA CYS A 11 -5.70 0.47 -10.82
C CYS A 11 -5.20 -0.67 -9.92
N LYS A 12 -4.62 -1.72 -10.53
CA LYS A 12 -3.97 -2.81 -9.79
C LYS A 12 -2.49 -2.50 -9.62
N TYR A 13 -2.03 -2.34 -8.38
CA TYR A 13 -0.64 -2.05 -8.06
C TYR A 13 -0.07 -3.06 -7.06
N HIS A 14 1.20 -3.45 -7.28
CA HIS A 14 1.98 -4.25 -6.33
C HIS A 14 2.96 -3.32 -5.61
N ILE A 15 2.53 -2.76 -4.48
CA ILE A 15 3.31 -1.79 -3.69
C ILE A 15 4.10 -2.54 -2.62
N VAL A 16 5.42 -2.37 -2.59
CA VAL A 16 6.32 -3.01 -1.63
C VAL A 16 7.10 -1.94 -0.86
N PHE A 17 7.13 -2.08 0.47
CA PHE A 17 7.88 -1.20 1.35
C PHE A 17 9.07 -1.93 1.97
N ALA A 18 10.27 -1.34 1.85
CA ALA A 18 11.49 -1.84 2.48
C ALA A 18 12.09 -0.78 3.41
N PRO A 19 12.37 -1.11 4.68
CA PRO A 19 12.98 -0.16 5.61
C PRO A 19 14.45 0.08 5.26
N LYS A 20 14.91 1.32 5.43
CA LYS A 20 16.34 1.66 5.30
C LYS A 20 17.16 0.78 6.27
N TYR A 21 18.22 0.16 5.77
CA TYR A 21 19.03 -0.85 6.48
C TYR A 21 18.30 -2.16 6.84
N ARG A 22 17.16 -2.47 6.21
CA ARG A 22 16.35 -3.69 6.44
C ARG A 22 16.00 -3.95 7.90
N ARG A 23 15.90 -2.89 8.72
CA ARG A 23 15.55 -3.01 10.13
C ARG A 23 14.11 -3.50 10.28
N GLN A 24 13.85 -4.40 11.23
CA GLN A 24 12.51 -4.94 11.49
C GLN A 24 11.56 -3.95 12.23
N VAL A 25 11.83 -2.63 12.17
CA VAL A 25 11.07 -1.58 12.88
C VAL A 25 9.61 -1.54 12.44
N ILE A 26 9.34 -1.91 11.19
CA ILE A 26 8.00 -1.92 10.61
C ILE A 26 7.14 -3.05 11.22
N TYR A 27 7.70 -4.17 11.66
CA TYR A 27 6.96 -5.40 11.94
C TYR A 27 6.19 -5.46 13.28
N GLY A 28 6.18 -4.37 14.04
CA GLY A 28 5.42 -4.26 15.30
C GLY A 28 4.16 -3.40 15.16
N LYS A 29 4.01 -2.43 16.06
CA LYS A 29 2.89 -1.46 16.08
C LYS A 29 2.74 -0.70 14.75
N MET A 30 3.86 -0.39 14.08
CA MET A 30 3.85 0.33 12.80
C MET A 30 3.20 -0.45 11.67
N LYS A 31 3.29 -1.79 11.66
CA LYS A 31 2.64 -2.63 10.65
C LYS A 31 1.12 -2.46 10.68
N ALA A 32 0.54 -2.40 11.88
CA ALA A 32 -0.90 -2.23 12.06
C ALA A 32 -1.37 -0.85 11.57
N GLU A 33 -0.61 0.21 11.85
CA GLU A 33 -0.93 1.55 11.37
C GLU A 33 -0.76 1.69 9.86
N ILE A 34 0.32 1.16 9.28
CA ILE A 34 0.55 1.17 7.83
C ILE A 34 -0.54 0.38 7.08
N GLY A 35 -0.99 -0.74 7.66
CA GLY A 35 -2.08 -1.55 7.09
C GLY A 35 -3.45 -0.88 7.08
N LYS A 36 -3.68 0.17 7.90
CA LYS A 36 -4.95 0.94 7.88
C LYS A 36 -4.97 2.03 6.80
N ILE A 37 -3.79 2.45 6.33
CA ILE A 37 -3.65 3.49 5.31
C ILE A 37 -3.86 2.92 3.90
N LEU A 38 -3.60 1.62 3.73
CA LEU A 38 -3.81 0.85 2.49
C LEU A 38 -5.25 0.33 2.40
#